data_AF-A0A2E8MKE1-F1
#
_entry.id   AF-A0A2E8MKE1-F1
#
_cell.length_a   1.000
_cell.length_b   1.000
_cell.length_c   1.000
_cell.angle_alpha   90.00
_cell.angle_beta   90.00
_cell.angle_gamma   90.00
#
_symmetry.space_group_name_H-M   'P 1'
#
loop_
_entity.id
_entity.type
_entity.pdbx_description
1 polymer ?
#
loop_
_entity_poly.entity_id
_entity_poly.type
_entity_poly.pdbx_seq_one_letter_code
_entity_poly.pdbx_strand_id
1 'polypeptide(L)'
;MHILGEKGALPAERVLLMAPSMIRAVAGISKDHDGPWPQSIRLSGEIDSTSRSLGCSFIDTAGCVSVSEVDGMQLGQHAHRQLGELVARWLRGWSS
;
A
#
# COMPACT_ATOMS: atom_id res chain seq x y z
N MET A 1 -1.17 -9.19 -45.99
CA MET A 1 -1.45 -8.26 -44.88
C MET A 1 -0.18 -8.15 -44.04
N HIS A 2 0.68 -7.19 -44.37
CA HIS A 2 1.86 -6.88 -43.56
C HIS A 2 1.42 -5.94 -42.44
N ILE A 3 1.57 -6.36 -41.19
CA ILE A 3 1.58 -5.43 -40.05
C ILE A 3 3.02 -5.41 -39.55
N LEU A 4 3.56 -4.19 -39.50
CA LEU A 4 4.95 -3.80 -39.36
C LEU A 4 5.63 -4.41 -38.13
N GLY A 5 6.90 -4.78 -38.28
CA GLY A 5 7.79 -5.11 -37.19
C GLY A 5 8.44 -3.87 -36.55
N GLU A 6 8.83 -4.07 -35.30
CA GLU A 6 9.96 -3.49 -34.55
C GLU A 6 9.91 -2.07 -33.95
N LYS A 7 10.59 -1.99 -32.79
CA LYS A 7 11.10 -0.82 -32.05
C LYS A 7 10.12 0.00 -31.19
N GLY A 8 10.03 -0.40 -29.93
CA GLY A 8 9.53 0.46 -28.86
C GLY A 8 8.85 -0.30 -27.72
N ALA A 9 9.47 -1.36 -27.19
CA ALA A 9 9.02 -1.84 -25.89
C ALA A 9 9.31 -0.71 -24.89
N LEU A 10 8.26 -0.01 -24.43
CA LEU A 10 8.38 0.85 -23.26
C LEU A 10 9.04 0.01 -22.16
N PRO A 11 10.04 0.53 -21.43
CA PRO A 11 10.66 -0.22 -20.35
C PRO A 11 9.55 -0.68 -19.42
N ALA A 12 9.57 -1.96 -19.03
CA ALA A 12 8.57 -2.54 -18.14
C ALA A 12 8.37 -1.62 -16.93
N GLU A 13 7.16 -1.08 -16.78
CA GLU A 13 6.87 -0.16 -15.69
C GLU A 13 7.11 -0.87 -14.36
N ARG A 14 7.91 -0.26 -13.50
CA ARG A 14 8.20 -0.81 -12.19
C ARG A 14 7.00 -0.56 -11.27
N VAL A 15 6.37 -1.64 -10.82
CA VAL A 15 5.19 -1.57 -9.94
C VAL A 15 5.60 -1.78 -8.49
N LEU A 16 5.13 -0.88 -7.62
CA LEU A 16 5.22 -1.00 -6.17
C LEU A 16 3.82 -1.23 -5.62
N LEU A 17 3.60 -2.38 -5.00
CA LEU A 17 2.41 -2.65 -4.22
C LEU A 17 2.61 -2.18 -2.78
N MET A 18 1.56 -1.61 -2.20
CA MET A 18 1.60 -1.06 -0.86
C MET A 18 0.39 -1.55 -0.07
N ALA A 19 0.64 -2.23 1.04
CA ALA A 19 -0.44 -2.54 1.98
C ALA A 19 -0.85 -1.28 2.73
N PRO A 20 -2.16 -0.98 2.85
CA PRO A 20 -2.63 0.19 3.57
C PRO A 20 -2.40 0.04 5.09
N SER A 21 -2.43 1.17 5.80
CA SER A 21 -2.43 1.20 7.27
C SER A 21 -3.57 0.37 7.86
N MET A 22 -3.30 -0.30 8.99
CA MET A 22 -4.36 -0.97 9.75
C MET A 22 -5.36 0.07 10.25
N ILE A 23 -6.62 -0.17 9.90
CA ILE A 23 -7.73 0.56 10.49
C ILE A 23 -7.82 0.18 11.98
N ARG A 24 -8.24 1.09 12.87
CA ARG A 24 -8.46 0.84 14.30
C ARG A 24 -9.86 1.24 14.79
N ALA A 25 -10.45 0.47 15.70
CA ALA A 25 -11.75 0.79 16.26
C ALA A 25 -11.73 2.13 17.03
N VAL A 26 -12.71 2.99 16.76
CA VAL A 26 -12.94 4.25 17.48
C VAL A 26 -14.30 4.22 18.15
N ALA A 27 -14.31 4.54 19.45
CA ALA A 27 -15.53 4.54 20.25
C ALA A 27 -16.57 5.50 19.66
N GLY A 28 -17.79 5.01 19.46
CA GLY A 28 -18.91 5.80 18.94
C GLY A 28 -19.06 5.85 17.42
N ILE A 29 -18.10 5.30 16.65
CA ILE A 29 -18.14 5.28 15.18
C ILE A 29 -18.53 3.90 14.65
N SER A 30 -18.00 2.81 15.21
CA SER A 30 -18.43 1.45 14.81
C SER A 30 -19.46 0.87 15.78
N LYS A 31 -20.71 0.74 15.31
CA LYS A 31 -21.76 -0.07 15.99
C LYS A 31 -21.68 -1.55 15.62
N ASP A 32 -20.93 -1.89 14.58
CA ASP A 32 -20.82 -3.25 14.07
C ASP A 32 -19.56 -3.93 14.63
N HIS A 33 -19.78 -4.96 15.43
CA HIS A 33 -18.73 -5.80 16.00
C HIS A 33 -18.02 -6.68 14.94
N ASP A 34 -18.57 -6.76 13.72
CA ASP A 34 -18.00 -7.44 12.54
C ASP A 34 -17.31 -6.47 11.55
N GLY A 35 -16.86 -5.30 12.03
CA GLY A 35 -16.24 -4.28 11.18
C GLY A 35 -15.00 -4.76 10.40
N PRO A 36 -14.51 -3.99 9.41
CA PRO A 36 -13.46 -4.38 8.46
C PRO A 36 -12.06 -4.69 9.06
N TRP A 37 -11.92 -4.67 10.39
CA TRP A 37 -10.66 -4.81 11.11
C TRP A 37 -9.94 -6.14 10.79
N PRO A 38 -10.60 -7.32 10.86
CA PRO A 38 -9.94 -8.59 10.56
C PRO A 38 -9.47 -8.70 9.11
N GLN A 39 -10.16 -8.06 8.18
CA GLN A 39 -9.77 -8.01 6.77
C GLN A 39 -8.53 -7.13 6.57
N SER A 40 -8.45 -5.98 7.24
CA SER A 40 -7.30 -5.08 7.14
C SER A 40 -5.99 -5.71 7.63
N ILE A 41 -6.06 -6.59 8.64
CA ILE A 41 -4.90 -7.33 9.17
C ILE A 41 -4.38 -8.33 8.13
N ARG A 42 -5.27 -9.01 7.40
CA ARG A 42 -4.90 -10.02 6.39
C ARG A 42 -4.36 -9.41 5.10
N LEU A 43 -4.78 -8.18 4.79
CA LEU A 43 -4.50 -7.52 3.52
C LEU A 43 -3.00 -7.34 3.24
N SER A 44 -2.18 -7.11 4.28
CA SER A 44 -0.72 -7.03 4.10
C SER A 44 -0.13 -8.33 3.52
N GLY A 45 -0.50 -9.48 4.10
CA GLY A 45 -0.03 -10.79 3.63
C GLY A 45 -0.51 -11.14 2.22
N GLU A 46 -1.76 -10.79 1.88
CA GLU A 46 -2.33 -11.02 0.55
C GLU A 46 -1.63 -10.17 -0.53
N ILE A 47 -1.35 -8.89 -0.22
CA ILE A 47 -0.65 -7.99 -1.15
C ILE A 47 0.82 -8.42 -1.29
N ASP A 48 1.48 -8.81 -0.21
CA ASP A 48 2.85 -9.34 -0.24
C ASP A 48 2.94 -10.61 -1.12
N SER A 49 2.04 -11.57 -0.91
CA SER A 49 1.94 -12.78 -1.75
C SER A 49 1.72 -12.44 -3.23
N THR A 50 0.85 -11.45 -3.50
CA THR A 50 0.58 -10.97 -4.86
C THR A 50 1.83 -10.32 -5.47
N SER A 51 2.56 -9.51 -4.70
CA SER A 51 3.78 -8.85 -5.16
C SER A 51 4.84 -9.86 -5.60
N ARG A 52 5.05 -10.92 -4.81
CA ARG A 52 5.98 -12.01 -5.14
C ARG A 52 5.57 -12.74 -6.41
N SER A 53 4.27 -13.03 -6.55
CA SER A 53 3.73 -13.73 -7.72
C SER A 53 3.88 -12.92 -9.01
N LEU A 54 3.79 -11.59 -8.92
CA LEU A 54 3.91 -10.68 -10.05
C LEU A 54 5.34 -10.15 -10.26
N GLY A 55 6.32 -10.54 -9.45
CA GLY A 55 7.68 -9.99 -9.51
C GLY A 55 7.74 -8.48 -9.22
N CYS A 56 6.76 -7.96 -8.47
CA CYS A 56 6.65 -6.56 -8.11
C CYS A 56 7.31 -6.29 -6.76
N SER A 57 7.61 -5.02 -6.51
CA SER A 57 8.07 -4.59 -5.19
C SER A 57 6.91 -4.43 -4.21
N PHE A 58 7.20 -4.54 -2.91
CA PHE A 58 6.21 -4.42 -1.85
C PHE A 58 6.71 -3.59 -0.66
N ILE A 59 5.82 -2.78 -0.09
CA ILE A 59 5.99 -2.12 1.20
C ILE A 59 4.75 -2.35 2.05
N ASP A 60 4.97 -2.80 3.30
CA ASP A 60 3.92 -2.82 4.30
C ASP A 60 3.89 -1.50 5.09
N THR A 61 2.80 -0.74 4.98
CA THR A 61 2.62 0.50 5.76
C THR A 61 1.83 0.28 7.05
N ALA A 62 1.21 -0.88 7.23
CA ALA A 62 0.47 -1.25 8.44
C ALA A 62 1.32 -1.14 9.71
N GLY A 63 2.60 -1.49 9.62
CA GLY A 63 3.54 -1.43 10.75
C GLY A 63 4.19 -0.06 10.99
N CYS A 64 4.01 0.90 10.07
CA CYS A 64 4.78 2.16 10.08
C CYS A 64 3.90 3.42 10.17
N VAL A 65 2.66 3.33 9.72
CA VAL A 65 1.75 4.47 9.62
C VAL A 65 0.43 4.09 10.29
N SER A 66 0.06 4.85 11.32
CA SER A 66 -1.20 4.65 12.04
C SER A 66 -2.28 5.60 11.52
N VAL A 67 -3.50 5.09 11.44
CA VAL A 67 -4.71 5.88 11.17
C VAL A 67 -5.03 6.84 12.33
N SER A 68 -5.78 7.88 12.03
CA SER A 68 -6.25 8.92 12.94
C SER A 68 -7.11 8.34 14.05
N GLU A 69 -6.99 8.89 15.26
CA GLU A 69 -7.86 8.56 16.39
C GLU A 69 -9.26 9.18 16.25
N VAL A 70 -9.45 10.09 15.30
CA VAL A 70 -10.75 10.74 15.04
C VAL A 70 -11.75 9.75 14.47
N ASP A 71 -11.33 8.91 13.51
CA ASP A 71 -12.22 8.00 12.80
C ASP A 71 -11.71 6.55 12.68
N GLY A 72 -10.44 6.32 12.98
CA GLY A 72 -9.84 4.98 12.92
C GLY A 72 -9.64 4.45 11.50
N MET A 73 -9.78 5.30 10.48
CA MET A 73 -9.77 4.91 9.07
C MET A 73 -8.87 5.78 8.21
N GLN A 74 -8.92 7.10 8.40
CA GLN A 74 -8.15 8.05 7.60
C GLN A 74 -6.78 8.33 8.23
N LEU A 75 -5.85 8.89 7.46
CA LEU A 75 -4.56 9.33 7.99
C LEU A 75 -4.66 10.76 8.54
N GLY A 76 -4.05 10.99 9.69
CA GLY A 76 -3.79 12.34 10.18
C GLY A 76 -2.62 13.01 9.43
N GLN A 77 -2.42 14.31 9.66
CA GLN A 77 -1.35 15.07 9.02
C GLN A 77 0.06 14.47 9.26
N HIS A 78 0.34 14.04 10.49
CA HIS A 78 1.62 13.42 10.83
C HIS A 78 1.82 12.09 10.08
N ALA A 79 0.78 11.26 10.02
CA ALA A 79 0.79 9.97 9.33
C ALA A 79 0.99 10.14 7.81
N HIS A 80 0.35 11.14 7.20
CA HIS A 80 0.60 11.49 5.80
C HIS A 80 2.07 11.85 5.53
N ARG A 81 2.69 12.63 6.41
CA ARG A 81 4.11 12.99 6.29
C ARG A 81 5.01 11.76 6.42
N GLN A 82 4.77 10.91 7.42
CA GLN A 82 5.54 9.67 7.62
C GLN A 82 5.45 8.74 6.41
N LEU A 83 4.25 8.58 5.83
CA LEU A 83 4.06 7.80 4.61
C LEU A 83 4.87 8.36 3.45
N GLY A 84 4.81 9.67 3.21
CA GLY A 84 5.58 10.32 2.15
C GLY A 84 7.09 10.15 2.33
N GLU A 85 7.60 10.30 3.55
CA GLU A 85 9.03 10.10 3.86
C GLU A 85 9.47 8.64 3.70
N LEU A 86 8.63 7.67 4.06
CA LEU A 86 8.86 6.25 3.85
C LEU A 86 8.95 5.93 2.35
N VAL A 87 7.97 6.36 1.57
CA VAL A 87 7.93 6.15 0.11
C VAL A 87 9.14 6.81 -0.54
N ALA A 88 9.45 8.05 -0.19
CA ALA A 88 10.60 8.76 -0.75
C ALA A 88 11.93 8.04 -0.45
N ARG A 89 12.11 7.50 0.77
CA ARG A 89 13.29 6.67 1.10
C ARG A 89 13.37 5.43 0.23
N TRP A 90 12.24 4.74 0.06
CA TRP A 90 12.19 3.52 -0.70
C TRP A 90 12.47 3.76 -2.20
N LEU A 91 11.87 4.81 -2.79
CA LEU A 91 12.13 5.20 -4.18
C LEU A 91 13.60 5.60 -4.44
N ARG A 92 14.29 6.21 -3.47
CA ARG A 92 15.72 6.50 -3.59
C ARG A 92 16.58 5.24 -3.73
N GLY A 93 16.22 4.17 -3.03
CA GLY A 93 16.87 2.86 -3.17
C GLY A 93 16.48 2.12 -4.45
N TRP A 94 15.44 2.58 -5.16
CA TRP A 94 14.97 1.94 -6.37
C TRP A 94 15.71 2.39 -7.63
N SER A 95 16.45 3.50 -7.59
CA SER A 95 17.08 4.10 -8.78
C SER A 95 18.44 3.50 -9.16
N SER A 96 18.88 2.44 -8.48
CA SER A 96 20.04 1.59 -8.83
C SER A 96 19.60 0.32 -9.55
#